data_AF-A0AAN7SSN7-F1
#
_entry.id   AF-A0AAN7SSN7-F1
#
_cell.length_a   1.000
_cell.length_b   1.000
_cell.length_c   1.000
_cell.angle_alpha   90.00
_cell.angle_beta   90.00
_cell.angle_gamma   90.00
#
_symmetry.space_group_name_H-M   'P 1'
#
loop_
_entity.id
_entity.type
_entity.pdbx_description
1 polymer ?
#
loop_
_entity_poly.entity_id
_entity_poly.type
_entity_poly.pdbx_seq_one_letter_code
_entity_poly.pdbx_strand_id
1 'polypeptide(L)'
;MRRMSCFLLIDSLQTYMRYVGDCDSSDFNSPKKAKECWNVAVTQLHKQKLNINRLRKTNLRLIDRVINLSSLTNHLRQQLLLSENAENIATLPGSSSE
;
A
#
# COMPACT_ATOMS: atom_id res chain seq x y z
N MET A 1 -36.14 6.04 42.07
CA MET A 1 -35.09 6.50 41.13
C MET A 1 -33.80 5.74 41.41
N ARG A 2 -33.42 4.79 40.55
CA ARG A 2 -32.07 4.19 40.55
C ARG A 2 -31.55 4.30 39.12
N ARG A 3 -30.76 5.34 38.85
CA ARG A 3 -30.06 5.51 37.57
C ARG A 3 -28.67 4.89 37.68
N MET A 4 -28.43 3.98 36.74
CA MET A 4 -27.17 3.81 36.00
C MET A 4 -25.93 3.35 36.79
N SER A 5 -25.74 2.04 36.82
CA SER A 5 -24.43 1.40 36.98
C SER A 5 -24.11 0.54 35.75
N CYS A 6 -24.13 1.15 34.56
CA CYS A 6 -23.74 0.47 33.32
C CYS A 6 -22.44 1.01 32.70
N PHE A 7 -21.76 1.96 33.35
CA PHE A 7 -20.60 2.65 32.76
C PHE A 7 -19.23 2.07 33.15
N LEU A 8 -19.15 1.08 34.04
CA LEU A 8 -17.88 0.54 34.57
C LEU A 8 -17.45 -0.80 33.93
N LEU A 9 -18.11 -1.23 32.85
CA LEU A 9 -17.89 -2.56 32.26
C LEU A 9 -17.28 -2.51 30.84
N ILE A 10 -16.66 -1.38 30.47
CA ILE A 10 -15.91 -1.25 29.20
C ILE A 10 -14.38 -1.24 29.43
N ASP A 11 -13.91 -1.15 30.69
CA ASP A 11 -12.46 -1.05 31.01
C ASP A 11 -11.67 -2.37 30.89
N SER A 12 -12.30 -3.47 30.46
CA SER A 12 -11.63 -4.78 30.37
C SER A 12 -11.80 -5.49 29.02
N LEU A 13 -12.10 -4.75 27.94
CA LEU A 13 -11.75 -5.25 26.61
C LEU A 13 -10.23 -5.14 26.51
N GLN A 14 -9.53 -6.24 26.79
CA GLN A 14 -8.10 -6.36 26.56
C GLN A 14 -7.85 -6.18 25.05
N THR A 15 -7.65 -4.93 24.64
CA THR A 15 -7.39 -4.53 23.28
C THR A 15 -6.06 -5.15 22.90
N TYR A 16 -6.08 -6.20 22.08
CA TYR A 16 -4.86 -6.76 21.53
C TYR A 16 -4.23 -5.71 20.63
N MET A 17 -3.12 -5.12 21.08
CA MET A 17 -2.37 -4.12 20.32
C MET A 17 -1.91 -4.73 18.99
N ARG A 18 -2.50 -4.27 17.88
CA ARG A 18 -2.24 -4.80 16.55
C ARG A 18 -1.56 -3.78 15.66
N TYR A 19 -1.84 -2.50 15.88
CA TYR A 19 -1.29 -1.37 15.16
C TYR A 19 -0.62 -0.39 16.13
N VAL A 20 0.30 0.42 15.60
CA VAL A 20 0.97 1.46 16.40
C VAL A 20 -0.02 2.48 16.96
N GLY A 21 -1.13 2.73 16.24
CA GLY A 21 -2.20 3.61 16.70
C GLY A 21 -3.04 3.03 17.85
N ASP A 22 -2.86 1.76 18.21
CA ASP A 22 -3.53 1.14 19.34
C ASP A 22 -2.77 1.36 20.67
N CYS A 23 -1.60 2.04 20.62
CA CYS A 23 -0.78 2.34 21.79
C CYS A 23 -1.10 3.71 22.37
N ASP A 24 -1.62 3.73 23.60
CA ASP A 24 -1.88 4.97 24.34
C ASP A 24 -0.68 5.36 25.21
N SER A 25 -0.60 6.66 25.56
CA SER A 25 0.46 7.18 26.43
C SER A 25 0.53 6.46 27.79
N SER A 26 -0.61 6.02 28.32
CA SER A 26 -0.70 5.25 29.57
C SER A 26 -0.05 3.87 29.49
N ASP A 27 0.06 3.27 28.30
CA ASP A 27 0.67 1.95 28.13
C ASP A 27 2.19 1.98 28.28
N PHE A 28 2.81 3.15 28.15
CA PHE A 28 4.24 3.33 28.38
C PHE A 28 4.63 3.45 29.86
N ASN A 29 3.64 3.60 30.75
CA ASN A 29 3.88 3.64 32.20
C ASN A 29 4.17 2.24 32.79
N SER A 30 3.84 1.17 32.06
CA SER A 30 4.17 -0.21 32.44
C SER A 30 5.29 -0.75 31.55
N PRO A 31 6.40 -1.25 32.11
CA PRO A 31 7.49 -1.82 31.33
C PRO A 31 7.07 -2.95 30.38
N LYS A 32 6.09 -3.76 30.81
CA LYS A 32 5.57 -4.88 30.01
C LYS A 32 4.84 -4.36 28.77
N LYS A 33 3.89 -3.43 28.96
CA LYS A 33 3.09 -2.85 27.88
C LYS A 33 3.94 -1.98 26.94
N ALA A 34 4.91 -1.24 27.47
CA ALA A 34 5.88 -0.49 26.67
C ALA A 34 6.66 -1.42 25.70
N LYS A 35 7.08 -2.61 26.17
CA LYS A 35 7.74 -3.61 25.33
C LYS A 35 6.82 -4.17 24.25
N GLU A 36 5.55 -4.39 24.57
CA GLU A 36 4.54 -4.85 23.61
C GLU A 36 4.32 -3.81 22.51
N CYS A 37 4.13 -2.53 22.86
CA CYS A 37 4.04 -1.42 21.91
C CYS A 37 5.27 -1.31 21.01
N TRP A 38 6.46 -1.44 21.58
CA TRP A 38 7.70 -1.43 20.81
C TRP A 38 7.75 -2.56 19.77
N ASN A 39 7.37 -3.78 20.17
CA ASN A 39 7.35 -4.93 19.27
C ASN A 39 6.35 -4.75 18.12
N VAL A 40 5.17 -4.19 18.41
CA VAL A 40 4.18 -3.86 17.38
C VAL A 40 4.75 -2.85 16.38
N ALA A 41 5.40 -1.79 16.88
CA ALA A 41 6.03 -0.77 16.04
C ALA A 41 7.14 -1.34 15.14
N VAL A 42 8.06 -2.12 15.70
CA VAL A 42 9.15 -2.75 14.95
C VAL A 42 8.60 -3.68 13.87
N THR A 43 7.62 -4.51 14.22
CA THR A 43 6.99 -5.44 13.28
C THR A 43 6.31 -4.70 12.14
N GLN A 44 5.58 -3.63 12.46
CA GLN A 44 4.88 -2.84 11.45
C GLN A 44 5.85 -2.10 10.53
N LEU A 45 6.92 -1.52 11.09
CA LEU A 45 7.98 -0.88 10.32
C LEU A 45 8.64 -1.86 9.35
N HIS A 46 8.93 -3.09 9.81
CA HIS A 46 9.49 -4.13 8.96
C HIS A 46 8.55 -4.49 7.79
N LYS A 47 7.26 -4.71 8.07
CA LYS A 47 6.24 -4.98 7.03
C LYS A 47 6.15 -3.85 6.01
N GLN A 48 6.14 -2.60 6.47
CA GLN A 48 6.11 -1.42 5.59
C GLN A 48 7.35 -1.36 4.69
N LYS A 49 8.55 -1.59 5.23
CA LYS A 49 9.79 -1.65 4.43
C LYS A 49 9.74 -2.71 3.34
N LEU A 50 9.25 -3.91 3.65
CA LEU A 50 9.08 -4.98 2.66
C LEU A 50 8.09 -4.58 1.56
N ASN A 51 6.95 -3.99 1.93
CA ASN A 51 5.95 -3.51 0.97
C ASN A 51 6.51 -2.43 0.05
N ILE A 52 7.22 -1.44 0.60
CA ILE A 52 7.89 -0.39 -0.19
C ILE A 52 8.85 -1.01 -1.20
N ASN A 53 9.69 -1.95 -0.76
CA ASN A 53 10.65 -2.61 -1.66
C ASN A 53 9.94 -3.42 -2.76
N ARG A 54 8.85 -4.12 -2.43
CA ARG A 54 8.04 -4.84 -3.42
C ARG A 54 7.43 -3.88 -4.43
N LEU A 55 6.81 -2.80 -3.97
CA LEU A 55 6.19 -1.79 -4.84
C LEU A 55 7.22 -1.12 -5.75
N ARG A 56 8.41 -0.79 -5.24
CA ARG A 56 9.52 -0.24 -6.05
C ARG A 56 9.92 -1.20 -7.17
N LYS A 57 10.10 -2.49 -6.85
CA LYS A 57 10.43 -3.51 -7.86
C LYS A 57 9.33 -3.68 -8.90
N THR A 58 8.06 -3.68 -8.48
CA THR A 58 6.92 -3.75 -9.40
C THR A 58 6.88 -2.51 -10.31
N ASN A 59 7.09 -1.32 -9.76
CA ASN A 59 7.10 -0.08 -10.53
C ASN A 59 8.20 -0.10 -11.60
N LEU A 60 9.44 -0.45 -11.23
CA LEU A 60 10.53 -0.60 -12.20
C LEU A 60 10.19 -1.58 -13.33
N ARG A 61 9.63 -2.74 -13.00
CA ARG A 61 9.19 -3.73 -14.02
C ARG A 61 8.10 -3.18 -14.95
N LEU A 62 7.18 -2.37 -14.42
CA LEU A 62 6.12 -1.76 -15.22
C LEU A 62 6.71 -0.69 -16.15
N ILE A 63 7.63 0.15 -15.65
CA ILE A 63 8.37 1.12 -16.45
C ILE A 63 9.10 0.41 -17.59
N ASP A 64 9.87 -0.64 -17.29
CA ASP A 64 10.60 -1.42 -18.31
C ASP A 64 9.64 -2.01 -19.34
N ARG A 65 8.47 -2.51 -18.92
CA ARG A 65 7.45 -3.04 -19.82
C ARG A 65 6.90 -1.95 -20.74
N VAL A 66 6.62 -0.76 -20.23
CA VAL A 66 6.14 0.38 -21.04
C VAL A 66 7.20 0.80 -22.05
N ILE A 67 8.47 0.88 -21.64
CA ILE A 67 9.60 1.20 -22.53
C ILE A 67 9.70 0.16 -23.64
N ASN A 68 9.68 -1.13 -23.29
CA ASN A 68 9.78 -2.21 -24.26
C ASN A 68 8.62 -2.22 -25.25
N LEU A 69 7.39 -2.04 -24.77
CA LEU A 69 6.21 -1.97 -25.64
C LEU A 69 6.27 -0.75 -26.56
N SER A 70 6.64 0.42 -26.02
CA SER A 70 6.82 1.64 -26.83
C SER A 70 7.88 1.45 -27.92
N SER A 71 9.01 0.83 -27.57
CA SER A 71 10.08 0.49 -28.51
C SER A 71 9.59 -0.46 -29.61
N LEU A 72 8.85 -1.50 -29.23
CA LEU A 72 8.26 -2.45 -30.18
C LEU A 72 7.28 -1.76 -31.14
N THR A 73 6.38 -0.93 -30.62
CA THR A 73 5.43 -0.18 -31.45
C THR A 73 6.16 0.74 -32.43
N ASN A 74 7.20 1.44 -31.98
CA ASN A 74 8.01 2.30 -32.85
C ASN A 74 8.71 1.48 -33.95
N HIS A 75 9.29 0.34 -33.61
CA HIS A 75 9.91 -0.56 -34.59
C HIS A 75 8.90 -1.07 -35.62
N LEU A 76 7.72 -1.50 -35.18
CA LEU A 76 6.67 -1.99 -36.07
C LEU A 76 6.11 -0.91 -37.00
N ARG A 77 5.98 0.34 -36.51
CA ARG A 77 5.63 1.51 -37.33
C ARG A 77 6.68 1.80 -38.41
N GLN A 78 7.96 1.79 -38.02
CA GLN A 78 9.07 2.05 -38.95
C GLN A 78 9.18 0.98 -40.05
N GLN A 79 8.85 -0.27 -39.73
CA GLN A 79 8.86 -1.37 -40.69
C GLN A 79 7.57 -1.45 -41.54
N LEU A 80 6.64 -0.48 -41.43
CA LEU A 80 5.33 -0.48 -42.12
C LEU A 80 4.51 -1.76 -41.87
N LEU A 81 4.79 -2.49 -40.79
CA LEU A 81 4.11 -3.75 -40.43
C LEU A 81 2.80 -3.51 -39.67
N LEU A 82 2.53 -2.26 -39.29
CA LEU A 82 1.23 -1.82 -38.80
C LEU A 82 0.51 -1.13 -39.96
N SER A 83 -0.49 -1.79 -40.54
CA SER A 83 -1.40 -1.10 -41.48
C SER A 83 -2.22 -0.06 -40.70
N GLU A 84 -2.72 0.96 -41.40
CA GLU A 84 -3.51 2.07 -40.85
C GLU A 84 -4.63 1.63 -39.88
N ASN A 85 -5.19 0.44 -40.08
CA ASN A 85 -6.23 -0.13 -39.22
C ASN A 85 -5.71 -0.63 -37.85
N ALA A 86 -4.44 -1.01 -37.75
CA ALA A 86 -3.83 -1.50 -36.52
C ALA A 86 -3.36 -0.37 -35.59
N GLU A 87 -3.03 0.82 -36.14
CA GLU A 87 -2.63 1.98 -35.33
C GLU A 87 -3.76 2.50 -34.45
N ASN A 88 -5.00 2.49 -34.94
CA ASN A 88 -6.20 2.89 -34.21
C ASN A 88 -6.56 1.94 -33.05
N ILE A 89 -6.06 0.70 -33.06
CA ILE A 89 -6.26 -0.27 -31.96
C ILE A 89 -5.14 -0.10 -30.90
N ALA A 90 -3.92 0.23 -31.33
CA ALA A 90 -2.79 0.46 -30.43
C ALA A 90 -2.93 1.78 -29.64
N THR A 91 -3.61 2.76 -30.21
CA THR A 91 -4.00 4.02 -29.53
C THR A 91 -5.38 3.87 -28.90
N LEU A 92 -5.49 3.13 -27.80
CA LEU A 92 -6.72 3.10 -27.01
C LEU A 92 -7.08 4.53 -26.51
N PRO A 93 -8.37 4.89 -26.48
CA PRO A 93 -8.84 6.22 -26.11
C PRO A 93 -8.59 6.46 -24.62
N GLY A 94 -7.64 7.32 -24.31
CA GLY A 94 -7.22 7.63 -22.94
C GLY A 94 -5.86 8.32 -22.85
N SER A 95 -5.08 8.36 -23.93
CA SER A 95 -3.82 9.11 -24.04
C SER A 95 -3.97 10.48 -24.69
N SER A 96 -5.08 11.18 -24.42
CA SER A 96 -5.23 12.61 -24.70
C SER A 96 -5.51 13.31 -23.37
N SER A 97 -4.43 13.80 -22.75
CA SER A 97 -4.49 14.88 -21.78
C SER A 97 -4.02 16.12 -22.53
N GLU A 98 -4.94 17.09 -22.67
CA GLU A 98 -4.67 18.48 -23.05
C GLU A 98 -3.62 19.13 -22.13
#